data_AF-A0A5J5S663-F1
#
_entry.id   AF-A0A5J5S663-F1
#
_cell.length_a   1.000
_cell.length_b   1.000
_cell.length_c   1.000
_cell.angle_alpha   90.00
_cell.angle_beta   90.00
_cell.angle_gamma   90.00
#
_symmetry.space_group_name_H-M   'P 1'
#
loop_
_entity.id
_entity.type
_entity.pdbx_description
1 polymer ?
#
loop_
_entity_poly.entity_id
_entity_poly.type
_entity_poly.pdbx_seq_one_letter_code
_entity_poly.pdbx_strand_id
1 'polypeptide(L)'
;MLIGDCPNLRPIPSLDGPSSLTELEIEKVGEGWSRLLPNMLQSNVSLCSLTILNIPDLIWIQDDSLGRLNCLRELAIGGFSEKLQEFPGSSSIRYLSASLLVLKLTGWEKLKSLPHQLQFLTALEELTIEGFQGVEAFPEWLGNLSSLKRLYLSGFGKLKSLPHQLHLPSTLEELTIDNFHEIEALPDSFRNLSSLGCLSIQFCDKLMYLPSVDVMRSLSKLIRMNIEGCPLLETRCERESGPEWSKISHIPFVNINDWLI
;
A
#
# COMPACT_ATOMS: atom_id res chain seq x y z
N MET A 1 -12.07 -4.45 19.41
CA MET A 1 -12.81 -3.27 19.90
C MET A 1 -12.87 -2.29 18.76
N LEU A 2 -14.09 -1.92 18.35
CA LEU A 2 -14.31 -1.02 17.21
C LEU A 2 -14.83 0.32 17.73
N ILE A 3 -14.20 1.41 17.30
CA ILE A 3 -14.57 2.79 17.63
C ILE A 3 -14.58 3.57 16.31
N GLY A 4 -15.69 3.51 15.58
CA GLY A 4 -15.82 4.05 14.23
C GLY A 4 -16.95 5.08 14.10
N ASP A 5 -16.83 5.97 13.10
CA ASP A 5 -17.92 6.84 12.59
C ASP A 5 -18.59 7.75 13.65
N CYS A 6 -17.83 8.19 14.65
CA CYS A 6 -18.33 9.02 15.74
C CYS A 6 -17.55 10.34 15.87
N PRO A 7 -17.79 11.36 15.01
CA PRO A 7 -17.02 12.60 14.98
C PRO A 7 -17.17 13.46 16.23
N ASN A 8 -18.26 13.28 16.99
CA ASN A 8 -18.50 13.98 18.26
C ASN A 8 -18.03 13.19 19.49
N LEU A 9 -17.58 11.94 19.31
CA LEU A 9 -17.15 11.10 20.42
C LEU A 9 -15.80 11.60 20.92
N ARG A 10 -15.83 12.21 22.10
CA ARG A 10 -14.62 12.52 22.86
C ARG A 10 -14.19 11.28 23.63
N PRO A 11 -12.89 11.03 23.71
CA PRO A 11 -12.40 9.84 24.39
C PRO A 11 -12.56 9.97 25.91
N ILE A 12 -12.87 8.86 26.58
CA ILE A 12 -13.01 8.82 28.04
C ILE A 12 -11.62 8.60 28.65
N PRO A 13 -11.14 9.44 29.59
CA PRO A 13 -9.77 9.38 30.13
C PRO A 13 -9.37 8.08 30.82
N SER A 14 -10.33 7.23 31.21
CA SER A 14 -10.12 5.99 31.96
C SER A 14 -10.13 4.72 31.10
N LEU A 15 -10.02 4.84 29.77
CA LEU A 15 -9.91 3.69 28.88
C LEU A 15 -8.49 3.10 28.96
N ASP A 16 -8.15 2.48 30.10
CA ASP A 16 -7.16 1.41 30.11
C ASP A 16 -7.84 0.24 29.38
N GLY A 17 -7.47 0.04 28.12
CA GLY A 17 -8.04 -1.04 27.31
C GLY A 17 -7.84 -2.39 28.00
N PRO A 18 -8.73 -3.37 27.84
CA PRO A 18 -8.54 -4.70 28.43
C PRO A 18 -7.22 -5.29 27.93
N SER A 19 -6.32 -5.72 28.82
CA SER A 19 -4.99 -6.26 28.45
C SER A 19 -5.05 -7.50 27.54
N SER A 20 -6.23 -8.10 27.39
CA SER A 20 -6.54 -9.20 26.48
C SER A 20 -7.00 -8.77 25.08
N LEU A 21 -6.98 -7.48 24.76
CA LEU A 21 -7.45 -7.00 23.46
C LEU A 21 -6.53 -7.46 22.33
N THR A 22 -7.10 -8.18 21.35
CA THR A 22 -6.37 -8.69 20.16
C THR A 22 -6.57 -7.81 18.94
N GLU A 23 -7.68 -7.06 18.88
CA GLU A 23 -8.04 -6.22 17.74
C GLU A 23 -8.53 -4.86 18.24
N LEU A 24 -7.99 -3.78 17.68
CA LEU A 24 -8.39 -2.41 17.98
C LEU A 24 -8.54 -1.64 16.69
N GLU A 25 -9.72 -1.10 16.45
CA GLU A 25 -10.01 -0.27 15.29
C GLU A 25 -10.59 1.06 15.76
N ILE A 26 -9.96 2.13 15.32
CA ILE A 26 -10.34 3.50 15.62
C ILE A 26 -10.39 4.25 14.29
N GLU A 27 -11.59 4.63 13.87
CA GLU A 27 -11.82 5.27 12.58
C GLU A 27 -12.75 6.49 12.71
N LYS A 28 -12.41 7.61 12.05
CA LYS A 28 -13.27 8.82 11.93
C LYS A 28 -13.80 9.31 13.29
N VAL A 29 -12.89 9.39 14.26
CA VAL A 29 -13.19 9.86 15.62
C VAL A 29 -12.91 11.36 15.77
N GLY A 30 -13.56 12.00 16.74
CA GLY A 30 -13.42 13.43 17.03
C GLY A 30 -12.06 13.84 17.63
N GLU A 31 -11.96 15.11 18.04
CA GLU A 31 -10.75 15.65 18.66
C GLU A 31 -10.40 14.97 20.01
N GLY A 32 -9.12 14.92 20.35
CA GLY A 32 -8.62 14.49 21.67
C GLY A 32 -8.18 13.01 21.77
N TRP A 33 -8.51 12.16 20.79
CA TRP A 33 -8.06 10.76 20.75
C TRP A 33 -6.54 10.61 20.67
N SER A 34 -5.86 11.61 20.10
CA SER A 34 -4.40 11.68 20.02
C SER A 34 -3.70 11.62 21.39
N ARG A 35 -4.37 12.04 22.48
CA ARG A 35 -3.81 11.99 23.83
C ARG A 35 -3.94 10.63 24.51
N LEU A 36 -4.94 9.83 24.13
CA LEU A 36 -5.26 8.57 24.81
C LEU A 36 -4.73 7.34 24.06
N LEU A 37 -4.55 7.44 22.74
CA LEU A 37 -3.95 6.39 21.92
C LEU A 37 -2.62 5.84 22.49
N PRO A 38 -1.65 6.68 22.92
CA PRO A 38 -0.40 6.14 23.48
C PRO A 38 -0.63 5.25 24.71
N ASN A 39 -1.48 5.68 25.64
CA ASN A 39 -1.76 4.93 26.87
C ASN A 39 -2.49 3.62 26.57
N MET A 40 -3.46 3.65 25.65
CA MET A 40 -4.15 2.43 25.21
C MET A 40 -3.16 1.42 24.63
N LEU A 41 -2.33 1.85 23.67
CA LEU A 41 -1.34 0.97 23.04
C LEU A 41 -0.30 0.43 24.03
N GLN A 42 0.08 1.20 25.06
CA GLN A 42 0.98 0.73 26.11
C GLN A 42 0.39 -0.42 26.96
N SER A 43 -0.92 -0.48 27.13
CA SER A 43 -1.63 -1.49 27.93
C SER A 43 -1.93 -2.78 27.17
N ASN A 44 -1.95 -2.74 25.83
CA ASN A 44 -2.44 -3.82 24.97
C ASN A 44 -1.32 -4.59 24.25
N VAL A 45 -0.42 -5.23 25.00
CA VAL A 45 0.69 -6.02 24.43
C VAL A 45 0.25 -7.27 23.65
N SER A 46 -1.00 -7.71 23.84
CA SER A 46 -1.61 -8.87 23.17
C SER A 46 -2.21 -8.53 21.80
N LEU A 47 -2.09 -7.28 21.34
CA LEU A 47 -2.73 -6.80 20.13
C LEU A 47 -2.11 -7.44 18.88
N CYS A 48 -2.97 -8.01 18.04
CA CYS A 48 -2.62 -8.65 16.77
C CYS A 48 -3.01 -7.80 15.55
N SER A 49 -4.09 -7.02 15.65
CA SER A 49 -4.55 -6.12 14.59
C SER A 49 -4.85 -4.72 15.15
N LEU A 50 -4.31 -3.70 14.50
CA LEU A 50 -4.48 -2.29 14.87
C LEU A 50 -4.85 -1.46 13.65
N THR A 51 -6.00 -0.81 13.70
CA THR A 51 -6.47 0.14 12.68
C THR A 51 -6.68 1.51 13.30
N ILE A 52 -6.02 2.54 12.74
CA ILE A 52 -6.11 3.93 13.16
C ILE A 52 -6.25 4.81 11.92
N LEU A 53 -7.48 5.19 11.58
CA LEU A 53 -7.78 5.92 10.34
C LEU A 53 -8.54 7.21 10.59
N ASN A 54 -8.22 8.26 9.83
CA ASN A 54 -8.97 9.51 9.77
C ASN A 54 -9.12 10.21 11.14
N ILE A 55 -8.00 10.44 11.82
CA ILE A 55 -7.96 11.14 13.11
C ILE A 55 -7.37 12.55 12.90
N PRO A 56 -8.20 13.61 12.92
CA PRO A 56 -7.82 14.94 12.42
C PRO A 56 -6.74 15.65 13.24
N ASP A 57 -6.67 15.36 14.54
CA ASP A 57 -5.70 15.91 15.50
C ASP A 57 -4.61 14.92 15.91
N LEU A 58 -4.44 13.83 15.16
CA LEU A 58 -3.40 12.87 15.47
C LEU A 58 -2.03 13.47 15.16
N ILE A 59 -1.42 14.00 16.21
CA ILE A 59 -0.08 14.58 16.14
C ILE A 59 0.99 13.50 16.31
N TRP A 60 0.76 12.44 17.11
CA TRP A 60 1.69 11.30 17.19
C TRP A 60 1.20 10.20 18.16
N ILE A 61 1.61 8.94 17.93
CA ILE A 61 1.70 7.87 18.93
C ILE A 61 3.15 7.84 19.41
N GLN A 62 3.43 8.19 20.67
CA GLN A 62 4.80 8.26 21.24
C GLN A 62 5.73 7.14 20.77
N ASP A 63 7.00 7.52 20.53
CA ASP A 63 8.05 6.75 19.82
C ASP A 63 8.30 5.32 20.31
N ASP A 64 7.76 4.90 21.45
CA ASP A 64 7.95 3.54 22.00
C ASP A 64 6.67 2.68 22.03
N SER A 65 5.51 3.25 21.67
CA SER A 65 4.22 2.56 21.91
C SER A 65 4.03 1.37 20.96
N LEU A 66 4.47 1.49 19.69
CA LEU A 66 4.42 0.39 18.73
C LEU A 66 5.46 -0.70 19.05
N GLY A 67 6.60 -0.33 19.62
CA GLY A 67 7.68 -1.26 19.94
C GLY A 67 7.35 -2.33 20.99
N ARG A 68 6.21 -2.21 21.68
CA ARG A 68 5.73 -3.22 22.65
C ARG A 68 4.74 -4.21 22.04
N LEU A 69 4.21 -3.92 20.84
CA LEU A 69 3.18 -4.71 20.18
C LEU A 69 3.81 -5.87 19.40
N ASN A 70 4.58 -6.72 20.08
CA ASN A 70 5.31 -7.83 19.45
C ASN A 70 4.38 -8.90 18.83
N CYS A 71 3.10 -8.89 19.22
CA CYS A 71 2.06 -9.75 18.67
C CYS A 71 1.42 -9.17 17.41
N LEU A 72 1.69 -7.90 17.06
CA LEU A 72 1.02 -7.22 15.97
C LEU A 72 1.40 -7.86 14.63
N ARG A 73 0.38 -8.33 13.91
CA ARG A 73 0.45 -8.92 12.58
C ARG A 73 -0.11 -7.98 11.52
N GLU A 74 -1.08 -7.16 11.88
CA GLU A 74 -1.77 -6.28 10.96
C GLU A 74 -1.78 -4.85 11.51
N LEU A 75 -1.41 -3.90 10.67
CA LEU A 75 -1.41 -2.48 11.00
C LEU A 75 -2.01 -1.70 9.84
N ALA A 76 -3.10 -0.98 10.09
CA ALA A 76 -3.67 -0.02 9.17
C ALA A 76 -3.60 1.38 9.80
N ILE A 77 -2.85 2.30 9.19
CA ILE A 77 -2.70 3.66 9.71
C ILE A 77 -2.81 4.68 8.60
N GLY A 78 -3.49 5.79 8.85
CA GLY A 78 -3.73 6.75 7.78
C GLY A 78 -4.76 7.83 8.04
N GLY A 79 -4.97 8.69 7.05
CA GLY A 79 -5.86 9.85 7.16
C GLY A 79 -5.34 10.84 8.20
N PHE A 80 -4.02 11.08 8.19
CA PHE A 80 -3.36 11.96 9.13
C PHE A 80 -3.66 13.43 8.86
N SER A 81 -3.51 14.24 9.90
CA SER A 81 -3.65 15.70 9.84
C SER A 81 -2.77 16.30 8.73
N GLU A 82 -3.29 17.30 8.02
CA GLU A 82 -2.53 18.14 7.09
C GLU A 82 -1.29 18.82 7.70
N LYS A 83 -1.21 18.85 9.03
CA LYS A 83 -0.08 19.43 9.76
C LYS A 83 1.12 18.49 9.84
N LEU A 84 0.93 17.19 9.60
CA LEU A 84 1.99 16.20 9.74
C LEU A 84 2.97 16.32 8.55
N GLN A 85 4.26 16.42 8.86
CA GLN A 85 5.33 16.56 7.87
C GLN A 85 6.22 15.30 7.76
N GLU A 86 6.19 14.42 8.76
CA GLU A 86 6.99 13.18 8.83
C GLU A 86 6.19 11.99 9.38
N PHE A 87 6.60 10.76 9.02
CA PHE A 87 5.81 9.55 9.22
C PHE A 87 5.73 9.11 10.69
N PRO A 88 4.54 8.68 11.16
CA PRO A 88 4.31 8.19 12.51
C PRO A 88 5.08 6.91 12.87
N GLY A 89 5.75 6.92 14.02
CA GLY A 89 6.49 5.79 14.57
C GLY A 89 7.76 5.40 13.81
N SER A 90 8.39 6.31 13.08
CA SER A 90 9.57 6.03 12.24
C SER A 90 10.73 5.35 13.01
N SER A 91 10.92 5.69 14.28
CA SER A 91 11.94 5.09 15.14
C SER A 91 11.55 3.69 15.64
N SER A 92 10.25 3.43 15.81
CA SER A 92 9.67 2.26 16.46
C SER A 92 9.22 1.17 15.50
N ILE A 93 8.90 1.52 14.25
CA ILE A 93 8.39 0.58 13.23
C ILE A 93 9.34 -0.62 13.02
N ARG A 94 10.64 -0.42 13.27
CA ARG A 94 11.65 -1.48 13.20
C ARG A 94 11.39 -2.64 14.17
N TYR A 95 10.75 -2.38 15.32
CA TYR A 95 10.44 -3.42 16.31
C TYR A 95 9.36 -4.37 15.81
N LEU A 96 8.55 -3.94 14.84
CA LEU A 96 7.52 -4.75 14.19
C LEU A 96 8.07 -5.58 13.01
N SER A 97 9.37 -5.47 12.71
CA SER A 97 10.02 -6.10 11.54
C SER A 97 9.84 -7.61 11.43
N ALA A 98 9.78 -8.30 12.58
CA ALA A 98 9.65 -9.75 12.65
C ALA A 98 8.20 -10.23 12.83
N SER A 99 7.27 -9.34 13.16
CA SER A 99 5.90 -9.70 13.53
C SER A 99 4.88 -9.26 12.50
N LEU A 100 5.07 -8.11 11.85
CA LEU A 100 4.07 -7.51 10.99
C LEU A 100 4.03 -8.21 9.62
N LEU A 101 2.85 -8.68 9.25
CA LEU A 101 2.57 -9.41 8.01
C LEU A 101 1.75 -8.55 7.04
N VAL A 102 0.87 -7.69 7.54
CA VAL A 102 -0.02 -6.83 6.74
C VAL A 102 0.14 -5.38 7.17
N LEU A 103 0.40 -4.50 6.21
CA LEU A 103 0.48 -3.06 6.43
C LEU A 103 -0.39 -2.33 5.42
N LYS A 104 -1.32 -1.51 5.92
CA LYS A 104 -2.10 -0.59 5.12
C LYS A 104 -1.78 0.85 5.52
N LEU A 105 -1.38 1.65 4.54
CA LEU A 105 -1.09 3.08 4.68
C LEU A 105 -2.06 3.86 3.81
N THR A 106 -2.85 4.72 4.44
CA THR A 106 -3.85 5.53 3.75
C THR A 106 -3.56 7.01 3.93
N GLY A 107 -3.50 7.77 2.83
CA GLY A 107 -3.69 9.22 2.81
C GLY A 107 -2.61 10.03 3.52
N TRP A 108 -1.84 10.80 2.74
CA TRP A 108 -1.05 11.92 3.26
C TRP A 108 -0.71 12.91 2.15
N GLU A 109 -1.66 13.79 1.83
CA GLU A 109 -1.62 14.60 0.60
C GLU A 109 -0.41 15.53 0.47
N LYS A 110 0.14 16.01 1.60
CA LYS A 110 1.29 16.93 1.61
C LYS A 110 2.64 16.22 1.63
N LEU A 111 2.67 14.90 1.85
CA LEU A 111 3.93 14.17 1.93
C LEU A 111 4.55 14.01 0.54
N LYS A 112 5.80 14.45 0.40
CA LYS A 112 6.54 14.36 -0.87
C LYS A 112 7.25 13.03 -1.10
N SER A 113 7.47 12.25 -0.04
CA SER A 113 8.18 10.98 -0.09
C SER A 113 7.65 10.03 0.97
N LEU A 114 7.43 8.76 0.61
CA LEU A 114 7.06 7.73 1.58
C LEU A 114 8.19 7.47 2.60
N PRO A 115 7.85 7.06 3.83
CA PRO A 115 8.83 6.76 4.88
C PRO A 115 9.80 5.63 4.53
N HIS A 116 11.09 5.96 4.50
CA HIS A 116 12.15 4.98 4.23
C HIS A 116 12.30 3.91 5.33
N GLN A 117 11.84 4.19 6.55
CA GLN A 117 11.93 3.26 7.68
C GLN A 117 11.10 1.99 7.49
N LEU A 118 10.12 1.98 6.57
CA LEU A 118 9.37 0.78 6.22
C LEU A 118 10.22 -0.32 5.61
N GLN A 119 11.43 0.00 5.12
CA GLN A 119 12.39 -0.97 4.61
C GLN A 119 12.74 -2.09 5.59
N PHE A 120 12.54 -1.87 6.90
CA PHE A 120 12.88 -2.83 7.93
C PHE A 120 11.80 -3.91 8.12
N LEU A 121 10.62 -3.76 7.53
CA LEU A 121 9.50 -4.69 7.67
C LEU A 121 9.67 -5.91 6.76
N THR A 122 10.77 -6.66 6.93
CA THR A 122 11.16 -7.74 6.02
C THR A 122 10.27 -8.97 6.09
N ALA A 123 9.50 -9.15 7.18
CA ALA A 123 8.47 -10.19 7.31
C ALA A 123 7.14 -9.85 6.63
N LEU A 124 6.97 -8.63 6.12
CA LEU A 124 5.72 -8.17 5.54
C LEU A 124 5.36 -9.01 4.31
N GLU A 125 4.13 -9.55 4.29
CA GLU A 125 3.58 -10.34 3.18
C GLU A 125 2.62 -9.49 2.32
N GLU A 126 1.97 -8.50 2.91
CA GLU A 126 0.99 -7.64 2.24
C GLU A 126 1.21 -6.16 2.55
N LEU A 127 1.23 -5.35 1.49
CA LEU A 127 1.39 -3.91 1.58
C LEU A 127 0.36 -3.20 0.72
N THR A 128 -0.44 -2.35 1.35
CA THR A 128 -1.33 -1.40 0.69
C THR A 128 -0.86 0.01 0.97
N ILE A 129 -0.61 0.79 -0.08
CA ILE A 129 -0.30 2.23 0.02
C ILE A 129 -1.28 2.97 -0.88
N GLU A 130 -2.15 3.78 -0.29
CA GLU A 130 -3.20 4.51 -1.01
C GLU A 130 -3.24 5.99 -0.62
N GLY A 131 -3.59 6.89 -1.55
CA GLY A 131 -3.89 8.29 -1.25
C GLY A 131 -2.67 9.20 -0.97
N PHE A 132 -1.50 8.86 -1.52
CA PHE A 132 -0.27 9.66 -1.37
C PHE A 132 -0.05 10.63 -2.55
N GLN A 133 -0.99 11.55 -2.75
CA GLN A 133 -1.04 12.46 -3.91
C GLN A 133 0.16 13.42 -4.01
N GLY A 134 0.84 13.68 -2.89
CA GLY A 134 2.01 14.55 -2.82
C GLY A 134 3.32 13.91 -3.27
N VAL A 135 3.37 12.59 -3.40
CA VAL A 135 4.63 11.85 -3.63
C VAL A 135 5.12 12.04 -5.05
N GLU A 136 6.35 12.52 -5.18
CA GLU A 136 6.98 12.85 -6.47
C GLU A 136 7.99 11.78 -6.93
N ALA A 137 8.43 10.90 -6.02
CA ALA A 137 9.41 9.85 -6.29
C ALA A 137 8.92 8.49 -5.77
N PHE A 138 9.14 7.45 -6.58
CA PHE A 138 8.78 6.08 -6.22
C PHE A 138 9.67 5.55 -5.08
N PRO A 139 9.13 4.80 -4.10
CA PRO A 139 9.91 4.27 -2.97
C PRO A 139 10.85 3.12 -3.37
N GLU A 140 12.16 3.39 -3.49
CA GLU A 140 13.16 2.36 -3.81
C GLU A 140 13.27 1.25 -2.76
N TRP A 141 12.93 1.55 -1.50
CA TRP A 141 13.00 0.61 -0.39
C TRP A 141 11.99 -0.55 -0.46
N LEU A 142 11.00 -0.50 -1.37
CA LEU A 142 10.06 -1.61 -1.56
C LEU A 142 10.78 -2.92 -1.90
N GLY A 143 11.95 -2.85 -2.55
CA GLY A 143 12.77 -4.00 -2.88
C GLY A 143 13.36 -4.72 -1.66
N ASN A 144 13.41 -4.06 -0.51
CA ASN A 144 13.92 -4.64 0.74
C ASN A 144 12.87 -5.53 1.45
N LEU A 145 11.61 -5.49 1.02
CA LEU A 145 10.52 -6.29 1.59
C LEU A 145 10.56 -7.72 1.04
N SER A 146 11.56 -8.49 1.45
CA SER A 146 11.88 -9.80 0.88
C SER A 146 10.77 -10.84 0.94
N SER A 147 9.80 -10.69 1.87
CA SER A 147 8.69 -11.64 2.04
C SER A 147 7.39 -11.19 1.37
N LEU A 148 7.40 -10.03 0.71
CA LEU A 148 6.18 -9.40 0.19
C LEU A 148 5.60 -10.21 -0.97
N LYS A 149 4.33 -10.59 -0.84
CA LYS A 149 3.57 -11.35 -1.82
C LYS A 149 2.52 -10.50 -2.51
N ARG A 150 1.86 -9.59 -1.79
CA ARG A 150 0.80 -8.72 -2.32
C ARG A 150 1.17 -7.26 -2.15
N LEU A 151 1.12 -6.51 -3.25
CA LEU A 151 1.38 -5.08 -3.27
C LEU A 151 0.26 -4.35 -3.99
N TYR A 152 -0.41 -3.46 -3.27
CA TYR A 152 -1.38 -2.53 -3.80
C TYR A 152 -0.85 -1.10 -3.67
N LEU A 153 -0.74 -0.40 -4.80
CA LEU A 153 -0.33 0.99 -4.86
C LEU A 153 -1.43 1.80 -5.51
N SER A 154 -1.95 2.82 -4.81
CA SER A 154 -2.98 3.71 -5.32
C SER A 154 -2.75 5.19 -5.02
N GLY A 155 -3.12 6.05 -5.97
CA GLY A 155 -3.23 7.49 -5.74
C GLY A 155 -1.90 8.21 -5.61
N PHE A 156 -0.99 7.98 -6.57
CA PHE A 156 0.28 8.70 -6.73
C PHE A 156 0.16 9.79 -7.81
N GLY A 157 -0.74 10.76 -7.64
CA GLY A 157 -1.12 11.71 -8.69
C GLY A 157 -0.01 12.63 -9.22
N LYS A 158 1.09 12.83 -8.47
CA LYS A 158 2.24 13.63 -8.92
C LYS A 158 3.39 12.82 -9.52
N LEU A 159 3.32 11.50 -9.46
CA LEU A 159 4.41 10.64 -9.93
C LEU A 159 4.37 10.53 -11.46
N LYS A 160 5.27 11.27 -12.12
CA LYS A 160 5.31 11.37 -13.59
C LYS A 160 5.86 10.14 -14.31
N SER A 161 6.63 9.33 -13.62
CA SER A 161 7.25 8.14 -14.21
C SER A 161 7.67 7.16 -13.11
N LEU A 162 7.60 5.86 -13.41
CA LEU A 162 8.26 4.84 -12.61
C LEU A 162 9.78 4.89 -12.88
N PRO A 163 10.62 4.61 -11.87
CA PRO A 163 12.06 4.52 -12.10
C PRO A 163 12.37 3.40 -13.10
N HIS A 164 13.39 3.60 -13.94
CA HIS A 164 13.84 2.59 -14.89
C HIS A 164 14.16 1.26 -14.20
N GLN A 165 14.78 1.35 -13.02
CA GLN A 165 15.02 0.21 -12.12
C GLN A 165 13.99 0.23 -10.98
N LEU A 166 12.87 -0.44 -11.19
CA LEU A 166 11.90 -0.69 -10.13
C LEU A 166 12.39 -1.88 -9.30
N HIS A 167 12.88 -1.59 -8.11
CA HIS A 167 13.28 -2.61 -7.16
C HIS A 167 12.04 -3.11 -6.41
N LEU A 168 11.39 -4.13 -6.97
CA LEU A 168 10.33 -4.90 -6.31
C LEU A 168 10.84 -6.32 -6.01
N PRO A 169 10.37 -6.95 -4.93
CA PRO A 169 10.86 -8.25 -4.51
C PRO A 169 10.37 -9.37 -5.45
N SER A 170 11.24 -10.34 -5.75
CA SER A 170 10.92 -11.48 -6.63
C SER A 170 9.88 -12.46 -6.05
N THR A 171 9.56 -12.32 -4.76
CA THR A 171 8.51 -13.04 -4.04
C THR A 171 7.11 -12.49 -4.32
N LEU A 172 6.99 -11.34 -4.98
CA LEU A 172 5.71 -10.71 -5.27
C LEU A 172 4.87 -11.59 -6.21
N GLU A 173 3.68 -11.95 -5.75
CA GLU A 173 2.70 -12.82 -6.42
C GLU A 173 1.57 -11.99 -7.03
N GLU A 174 1.19 -10.88 -6.40
CA GLU A 174 0.13 -10.00 -6.86
C GLU A 174 0.57 -8.52 -6.79
N LEU A 175 0.40 -7.82 -7.91
CA LEU A 175 0.67 -6.39 -8.03
C LEU A 175 -0.57 -5.68 -8.56
N THR A 176 -1.03 -4.67 -7.83
CA THR A 176 -2.06 -3.73 -8.31
C THR A 176 -1.48 -2.32 -8.38
N ILE A 177 -1.60 -1.71 -9.55
CA ILE A 177 -1.27 -0.30 -9.80
C ILE A 177 -2.59 0.39 -10.14
N ASP A 178 -3.01 1.29 -9.26
CA ASP A 178 -4.31 1.94 -9.33
C ASP A 178 -4.17 3.47 -9.28
N ASN A 179 -4.90 4.19 -10.14
CA ASN A 179 -5.00 5.64 -10.05
C ASN A 179 -3.65 6.37 -10.24
N PHE A 180 -2.85 5.93 -11.23
CA PHE A 180 -1.60 6.58 -11.66
C PHE A 180 -1.83 7.41 -12.92
N HIS A 181 -2.28 8.67 -12.75
CA HIS A 181 -2.72 9.52 -13.86
C HIS A 181 -1.60 10.08 -14.75
N GLU A 182 -0.35 10.11 -14.27
CA GLU A 182 0.75 10.78 -14.97
C GLU A 182 1.71 9.81 -15.67
N ILE A 183 1.59 8.51 -15.43
CA ILE A 183 2.54 7.51 -15.97
C ILE A 183 2.13 7.04 -17.35
N GLU A 184 3.06 7.09 -18.29
CA GLU A 184 2.84 6.70 -19.69
C GLU A 184 3.27 5.25 -19.99
N ALA A 185 4.19 4.68 -19.22
CA ALA A 185 4.75 3.35 -19.46
C ALA A 185 5.11 2.62 -18.16
N LEU A 186 4.89 1.29 -18.16
CA LEU A 186 5.45 0.39 -17.15
C LEU A 186 6.89 -0.01 -17.52
N PRO A 187 7.81 -0.13 -16.53
CA PRO A 187 9.23 -0.35 -16.81
C PRO A 187 9.58 -1.83 -17.05
N ASP A 188 10.65 -2.06 -17.83
CA ASP A 188 11.18 -3.39 -18.12
C ASP A 188 11.79 -4.11 -16.90
N SER A 189 11.98 -3.40 -15.79
CA SER A 189 12.40 -3.98 -14.50
C SER A 189 11.39 -4.98 -13.91
N PHE A 190 10.17 -5.05 -14.45
CA PHE A 190 9.20 -6.10 -14.14
C PHE A 190 9.75 -7.50 -14.40
N ARG A 191 10.81 -7.66 -15.23
CA ARG A 191 11.53 -8.93 -15.43
C ARG A 191 11.94 -9.63 -14.12
N ASN A 192 12.14 -8.87 -13.04
CA ASN A 192 12.55 -9.43 -11.74
C ASN A 192 11.39 -10.07 -10.95
N LEU A 193 10.14 -9.88 -11.39
CA LEU A 193 8.93 -10.37 -10.72
C LEU A 193 8.62 -11.83 -11.11
N SER A 194 9.57 -12.73 -10.83
CA SER A 194 9.50 -14.14 -11.25
C SER A 194 8.38 -14.96 -10.59
N SER A 195 7.78 -14.44 -9.51
CA SER A 195 6.64 -15.08 -8.84
C SER A 195 5.28 -14.48 -9.19
N LEU A 196 5.24 -13.42 -10.00
CA LEU A 196 4.01 -12.68 -10.25
C LEU A 196 2.99 -13.56 -10.99
N GLY A 197 1.86 -13.81 -10.33
CA GLY A 197 0.72 -14.56 -10.84
C GLY A 197 -0.43 -13.66 -11.29
N CYS A 198 -0.58 -12.49 -10.68
CA CYS A 198 -1.65 -11.55 -10.95
C CYS A 198 -1.12 -10.12 -11.11
N LEU A 199 -1.46 -9.47 -12.21
CA LEU A 199 -1.19 -8.05 -12.44
C LEU A 199 -2.51 -7.31 -12.70
N SER A 200 -2.83 -6.33 -11.87
CA SER A 200 -3.99 -5.45 -12.06
C SER A 200 -3.52 -4.01 -12.30
N ILE A 201 -4.07 -3.38 -13.33
CA ILE A 201 -3.81 -2.00 -13.70
C ILE A 201 -5.16 -1.30 -13.80
N GLN A 202 -5.39 -0.31 -12.94
CA GLN A 202 -6.69 0.34 -12.79
C GLN A 202 -6.56 1.86 -12.86
N PHE A 203 -7.51 2.53 -13.52
CA PHE A 203 -7.67 3.98 -13.50
C PHE A 203 -6.38 4.78 -13.83
N CYS A 204 -5.58 4.30 -14.80
CA CYS A 204 -4.34 4.94 -15.24
C CYS A 204 -4.55 5.68 -16.58
N ASP A 205 -4.95 6.95 -16.53
CA ASP A 205 -5.42 7.70 -17.70
C ASP A 205 -4.40 7.87 -18.84
N LYS A 206 -3.12 8.07 -18.51
CA LYS A 206 -2.05 8.32 -19.48
C LYS A 206 -1.25 7.09 -19.86
N LEU A 207 -1.52 5.94 -19.24
CA LEU A 207 -0.73 4.74 -19.46
C LEU A 207 -0.99 4.19 -20.86
N MET A 208 0.08 4.04 -21.64
CA MET A 208 0.04 3.61 -23.04
C MET A 208 0.84 2.34 -23.30
N TYR A 209 1.90 2.11 -22.52
CA TYR A 209 2.89 1.08 -22.83
C TYR A 209 3.08 0.11 -21.68
N LEU A 210 2.93 -1.18 -21.99
CA LEU A 210 3.37 -2.29 -21.16
C LEU A 210 4.89 -2.49 -21.31
N PRO A 211 5.53 -3.25 -20.40
CA PRO A 211 6.93 -3.66 -20.57
C PRO A 211 7.16 -4.35 -21.92
N SER A 212 8.42 -4.43 -22.35
CA SER A 212 8.77 -5.07 -23.62
C SER A 212 8.26 -6.52 -23.70
N VAL A 213 8.06 -7.02 -24.92
CA VAL A 213 7.53 -8.38 -25.15
C VAL A 213 8.40 -9.44 -24.47
N ASP A 214 9.71 -9.27 -24.45
CA ASP A 214 10.65 -10.18 -23.79
C ASP A 214 10.44 -10.19 -22.26
N VAL A 215 10.14 -9.03 -21.67
CA VAL A 215 9.82 -8.94 -20.24
C VAL A 215 8.50 -9.61 -19.95
N MET A 216 7.44 -9.29 -20.70
CA MET A 216 6.12 -9.87 -20.47
C MET A 216 6.11 -11.40 -20.67
N ARG A 217 6.92 -11.92 -21.59
CA ARG A 217 7.11 -13.37 -21.78
C ARG A 217 7.99 -14.03 -20.70
N SER A 218 8.88 -13.26 -20.07
CA SER A 218 9.69 -13.77 -18.95
C SER A 218 8.88 -14.01 -17.67
N LEU A 219 7.71 -13.37 -17.54
CA LEU A 219 6.77 -13.53 -16.44
C LEU A 219 6.01 -14.87 -16.53
N SER A 220 6.74 -15.97 -16.44
CA SER A 220 6.23 -17.34 -16.68
C SER A 220 5.13 -17.80 -15.72
N LYS A 221 4.98 -17.18 -14.54
CA LYS A 221 3.91 -17.47 -13.58
C LYS A 221 2.67 -16.60 -13.77
N LEU A 222 2.72 -15.57 -14.62
CA LEU A 222 1.62 -14.62 -14.79
C LEU A 222 0.44 -15.32 -15.47
N ILE A 223 -0.59 -15.59 -14.67
CA ILE A 223 -1.80 -16.28 -15.15
C ILE A 223 -2.96 -15.33 -15.38
N ARG A 224 -2.98 -14.19 -14.67
CA ARG A 224 -4.08 -13.23 -14.70
C ARG A 224 -3.57 -11.82 -14.91
N MET A 225 -4.20 -11.12 -15.84
CA MET A 225 -4.03 -9.68 -16.02
C MET A 225 -5.39 -8.99 -16.07
N ASN A 226 -5.55 -7.91 -15.32
CA ASN A 226 -6.73 -7.06 -15.34
C ASN A 226 -6.34 -5.63 -15.74
N ILE A 227 -7.05 -5.06 -16.70
CA ILE A 227 -6.93 -3.67 -17.12
C ILE A 227 -8.32 -3.04 -17.06
N GLU A 228 -8.48 -2.00 -16.26
CA GLU A 228 -9.78 -1.36 -16.04
C GLU A 228 -9.63 0.15 -15.94
N GLY A 229 -10.49 0.92 -16.60
CA GLY A 229 -10.43 2.38 -16.53
C GLY A 229 -9.11 2.99 -17.02
N CYS A 230 -8.40 2.31 -17.94
CA CYS A 230 -7.14 2.75 -18.54
C CYS A 230 -7.33 3.01 -20.04
N PRO A 231 -8.03 4.08 -20.46
CA PRO A 231 -8.58 4.22 -21.81
C PRO A 231 -7.55 4.14 -22.94
N LEU A 232 -6.35 4.71 -22.73
CA LEU A 232 -5.28 4.66 -23.71
C LEU A 232 -4.65 3.27 -23.82
N LEU A 233 -4.42 2.60 -22.68
CA LEU A 233 -3.86 1.25 -22.65
C LEU A 233 -4.86 0.24 -23.23
N GLU A 234 -6.13 0.33 -22.85
CA GLU A 234 -7.21 -0.55 -23.32
C GLU A 234 -7.32 -0.54 -24.84
N THR A 235 -7.34 0.66 -25.45
CA THR A 235 -7.35 0.82 -26.91
C THR A 235 -6.12 0.17 -27.55
N ARG A 236 -4.98 0.21 -26.88
CA ARG A 236 -3.72 -0.37 -27.38
C ARG A 236 -3.60 -1.88 -27.14
N CYS A 237 -4.36 -2.40 -26.19
CA CYS A 237 -4.50 -3.81 -25.89
C CYS A 237 -5.71 -4.45 -26.61
N GLU A 238 -6.32 -3.76 -27.58
CA GLU A 238 -7.41 -4.32 -28.39
C GLU A 238 -7.00 -5.67 -28.99
N ARG A 239 -7.87 -6.66 -28.87
CA ARG A 239 -7.59 -8.04 -29.29
C ARG A 239 -7.23 -8.10 -30.78
N GLU A 240 -6.12 -8.76 -31.09
CA GLU A 240 -5.61 -9.03 -32.45
C GLU A 240 -5.21 -7.81 -33.30
N SER A 241 -5.66 -6.60 -32.96
CA SER A 241 -5.34 -5.35 -33.66
C SER A 241 -4.40 -4.42 -32.87
N GLY A 242 -4.45 -4.48 -31.54
CA GLY A 242 -3.77 -3.55 -30.66
C GLY A 242 -2.24 -3.74 -30.64
N PRO A 243 -1.44 -2.67 -30.69
CA PRO A 243 0.02 -2.77 -30.67
C PRO A 243 0.59 -3.44 -29.41
N GLU A 244 -0.14 -3.39 -28.28
CA GLU A 244 0.27 -4.01 -27.01
C GLU A 244 -0.27 -5.44 -26.87
N TRP A 245 -1.23 -5.87 -27.69
CA TRP A 245 -1.89 -7.18 -27.59
C TRP A 245 -0.89 -8.35 -27.62
N SER A 246 0.10 -8.29 -28.51
CA SER A 246 1.13 -9.33 -28.63
C SER A 246 1.94 -9.56 -27.35
N LYS A 247 1.98 -8.58 -26.44
CA LYS A 247 2.67 -8.64 -25.15
C LYS A 247 1.85 -9.37 -24.07
N ILE A 248 0.54 -9.49 -24.24
CA ILE A 248 -0.37 -10.07 -23.24
C ILE A 248 -1.12 -11.30 -23.74
N SER A 249 -1.13 -11.54 -25.06
CA SER A 249 -1.86 -12.65 -25.71
C SER A 249 -1.47 -14.06 -25.24
N HIS A 250 -0.33 -14.23 -24.57
CA HIS A 250 0.10 -15.51 -23.98
C HIS A 250 -0.42 -15.73 -22.55
N ILE A 251 -1.00 -14.72 -21.92
CA ILE A 251 -1.51 -14.78 -20.55
C ILE A 251 -2.87 -15.51 -20.56
N PRO A 252 -3.07 -16.56 -19.75
CA PRO A 252 -4.29 -17.37 -19.74
C PRO A 252 -5.60 -16.62 -19.51
N PHE A 253 -5.59 -15.60 -18.64
CA PHE A 253 -6.78 -14.83 -18.29
C PHE A 253 -6.48 -13.34 -18.39
N VAL A 254 -6.99 -12.70 -19.44
CA VAL A 254 -6.86 -11.25 -19.64
C VAL A 254 -8.25 -10.63 -19.60
N ASN A 255 -8.50 -9.75 -18.63
CA ASN A 255 -9.71 -8.94 -18.55
C ASN A 255 -9.37 -7.49 -18.88
N ILE A 256 -10.11 -6.91 -19.84
CA ILE A 256 -9.98 -5.50 -20.24
C ILE A 256 -11.38 -4.89 -20.19
N ASN A 257 -11.67 -3.98 -19.25
CA ASN A 257 -12.99 -3.34 -19.06
C ASN A 257 -14.19 -4.31 -18.98
N ASP A 258 -14.07 -5.35 -18.16
CA ASP A 258 -15.09 -6.42 -18.02
C ASP A 258 -15.34 -7.24 -19.30
N TRP A 259 -14.51 -7.09 -20.34
CA TRP A 259 -14.42 -8.06 -21.43
C TRP A 259 -13.44 -9.16 -21.00
N LEU A 260 -13.98 -10.34 -20.68
CA LEU A 260 -13.18 -11.55 -20.52
C LEU A 260 -12.70 -12.01 -21.91
N ILE A 261 -11.38 -12.03 -22.12
CA ILE A 261 -10.73 -12.45 -23.38
C ILE A 261 -9.92 -13.72 -23.18
#